data_AF-A0AA38GMP6-F1
#
_entry.id   AF-A0AA38GMP6-F1
#
_cell.length_a   1.000
_cell.length_b   1.000
_cell.length_c   1.000
_cell.angle_alpha   90.00
_cell.angle_beta   90.00
_cell.angle_gamma   90.00
#
_symmetry.space_group_name_H-M   'P 1'
#
loop_
_entity.id
_entity.type
_entity.pdbx_description
1 polymer ?
#
loop_
_entity_poly.entity_id
_entity_poly.type
_entity_poly.pdbx_seq_one_letter_code
_entity_poly.pdbx_strand_id
1 'polypeptide(L)'
;MEKAQESPFQQGKIAHQQIIDERGLLFPTVLLPQNNTEDCNTLQSFLHTIRNNREWINIQLKQAGALLFRGFPIKTASDFNQVVEEFGWEEQPYLGVASRTRIEGRVYTANEALLHQPIKFHHEMSMYEEFPSKLLFFCEIAPPKGGETAILLSYKVTERMEDKYPELVRKIEKGGLLRPSIHPQADDPENYIKGWETHYNTKEKEEAQR
;
A
#
# COMPACT_ATOMS: atom_id res chain seq x y z
N MET A 1 5.42 -19.52 -25.89
CA MET A 1 4.04 -19.17 -25.51
C MET A 1 3.78 -19.80 -24.16
N GLU A 2 3.89 -19.02 -23.09
CA GLU A 2 3.46 -19.45 -21.76
C GLU A 2 1.95 -19.72 -21.83
N LYS A 3 1.52 -20.92 -21.42
CA LYS A 3 0.09 -21.18 -21.24
C LYS A 3 -0.42 -20.17 -20.22
N ALA A 4 -1.45 -19.40 -20.57
CA ALA A 4 -2.13 -18.55 -19.60
C ALA A 4 -2.63 -19.45 -18.46
N GLN A 5 -2.01 -19.34 -17.30
CA GLN A 5 -2.46 -20.02 -16.10
C GLN A 5 -3.87 -19.50 -15.79
N GLU A 6 -4.83 -20.41 -15.68
CA GLU A 6 -6.22 -20.07 -15.32
C GLU A 6 -6.24 -19.30 -14.01
N SER A 7 -7.10 -18.28 -13.92
CA SER A 7 -7.15 -17.45 -12.72
C SER A 7 -7.67 -18.27 -11.53
N PRO A 8 -6.96 -18.29 -10.39
CA PRO A 8 -7.43 -18.95 -9.18
C PRO A 8 -8.58 -18.20 -8.49
N PHE A 9 -8.96 -17.02 -9.01
CA PHE A 9 -9.99 -16.17 -8.43
C PHE A 9 -11.05 -15.80 -9.47
N GLN A 10 -12.26 -15.51 -9.01
CA GLN A 10 -13.25 -14.88 -9.87
C GLN A 10 -12.93 -13.38 -10.01
N GLN A 11 -12.99 -12.85 -11.23
CA GLN A 11 -12.90 -11.40 -11.43
C GLN A 11 -14.20 -10.71 -10.98
N GLY A 12 -14.06 -9.74 -10.08
CA GLY A 12 -15.15 -8.92 -9.58
C GLY A 12 -15.20 -7.53 -10.22
N LYS A 13 -16.28 -6.80 -9.92
CA LYS A 13 -16.42 -5.38 -10.26
C LYS A 13 -16.92 -4.57 -9.06
N ILE A 14 -16.46 -3.33 -8.96
CA ILE A 14 -16.92 -2.34 -7.99
C ILE A 14 -17.22 -1.03 -8.70
N ALA A 15 -18.17 -0.23 -8.18
CA ALA A 15 -18.66 0.98 -8.83
C ALA A 15 -17.56 2.02 -9.15
N HIS A 16 -16.50 2.07 -8.34
CA HIS A 16 -15.46 3.10 -8.44
C HIS A 16 -14.25 2.70 -9.29
N GLN A 17 -14.25 1.51 -9.90
CA GLN A 17 -13.16 1.10 -10.80
C GLN A 17 -13.09 1.98 -12.05
N GLN A 18 -11.88 2.19 -12.55
CA GLN A 18 -11.65 2.90 -13.82
C GLN A 18 -10.97 1.98 -14.83
N ILE A 19 -11.26 2.18 -16.12
CA ILE A 19 -10.52 1.54 -17.21
C ILE A 19 -9.21 2.29 -17.40
N ILE A 20 -8.08 1.58 -17.44
CA ILE A 20 -6.74 2.18 -17.43
C ILE A 20 -5.92 1.96 -18.71
N ASP A 21 -6.37 1.07 -19.59
CA ASP A 21 -5.73 0.81 -20.88
C ASP A 21 -6.74 0.48 -21.99
N GLU A 22 -6.24 0.39 -23.22
CA GLU A 22 -7.01 0.06 -24.43
C GLU A 22 -7.61 -1.36 -24.42
N ARG A 23 -7.11 -2.25 -23.56
CA ARG A 23 -7.59 -3.62 -23.41
C ARG A 23 -8.80 -3.69 -22.47
N GLY A 24 -9.16 -2.58 -21.82
CA GLY A 24 -10.28 -2.52 -20.88
C GLY A 24 -9.90 -2.97 -19.46
N LEU A 25 -8.61 -2.97 -19.09
CA LEU A 25 -8.18 -3.36 -17.74
C LEU A 25 -8.76 -2.41 -16.69
N LEU A 26 -9.35 -2.96 -15.63
CA LEU A 26 -9.95 -2.20 -14.54
C LEU A 26 -8.97 -2.01 -13.38
N PHE A 27 -8.92 -0.79 -12.83
CA PHE A 27 -8.10 -0.44 -11.67
C PHE A 27 -8.96 -0.09 -10.44
N PRO A 28 -8.67 -0.69 -9.26
CA PRO A 28 -7.81 -1.86 -9.08
C PRO A 28 -8.44 -3.13 -9.68
N THR A 29 -7.67 -4.19 -9.96
CA THR A 29 -8.27 -5.49 -10.30
C THR A 29 -8.92 -6.08 -9.06
N VAL A 30 -10.19 -6.48 -9.14
CA VAL A 30 -10.93 -7.05 -8.00
C VAL A 30 -10.99 -8.56 -8.13
N LEU A 31 -10.56 -9.25 -7.08
CA LEU A 31 -10.50 -10.71 -6.99
C LEU A 31 -11.47 -11.18 -5.90
N LEU A 32 -12.35 -12.11 -6.27
CA LEU A 32 -13.39 -12.70 -5.42
C LEU A 32 -13.15 -14.21 -5.26
N PRO A 33 -13.69 -14.84 -4.20
CA PRO A 33 -13.74 -16.30 -4.09
C PRO A 33 -14.38 -16.93 -5.34
N GLN A 34 -13.91 -18.10 -5.74
CA GLN A 34 -14.58 -18.87 -6.79
C GLN A 34 -15.89 -19.47 -6.26
N ASN A 35 -16.98 -19.37 -7.03
CA ASN A 35 -18.32 -19.84 -6.60
C ASN A 35 -18.47 -21.37 -6.50
N ASN A 36 -17.54 -22.14 -7.08
CA ASN A 36 -17.70 -23.59 -7.31
C ASN A 36 -16.66 -24.46 -6.59
N THR A 37 -15.79 -23.88 -5.77
CA THR A 37 -14.75 -24.63 -5.06
C THR A 37 -14.80 -24.26 -3.58
N GLU A 38 -14.73 -25.25 -2.70
CA GLU A 38 -14.50 -25.02 -1.26
C GLU A 38 -13.14 -24.33 -1.01
N ASP A 39 -12.28 -24.28 -2.05
CA ASP A 39 -10.89 -23.86 -2.09
C ASP A 39 -10.63 -22.37 -1.79
N CYS A 40 -11.65 -21.54 -1.58
CA CYS A 40 -11.47 -20.13 -1.17
C CYS A 40 -12.43 -19.66 -0.07
N ASN A 41 -13.27 -20.54 0.47
CA ASN A 41 -14.30 -20.17 1.44
C ASN A 41 -13.83 -20.25 2.90
N THR A 42 -12.66 -20.86 3.13
CA THR A 42 -12.01 -20.89 4.45
C THR A 42 -10.68 -20.16 4.42
N LEU A 43 -10.21 -19.69 5.59
CA LEU A 43 -8.90 -19.04 5.70
C LEU A 43 -7.80 -19.95 5.15
N GLN A 44 -7.77 -21.21 5.58
CA GLN A 44 -6.74 -22.18 5.16
C GLN A 44 -6.71 -22.39 3.65
N SER A 45 -7.88 -22.49 3.02
CA SER A 45 -8.00 -22.63 1.57
C SER A 45 -7.52 -21.38 0.82
N PHE A 46 -7.81 -20.19 1.36
CA PHE A 46 -7.32 -18.93 0.81
C PHE A 46 -5.79 -18.79 0.95
N LEU A 47 -5.23 -19.10 2.12
CA LEU A 47 -3.79 -19.14 2.36
C LEU A 47 -3.08 -20.07 1.37
N HIS A 48 -3.61 -21.29 1.20
CA HIS A 48 -3.11 -22.26 0.22
C HIS A 48 -3.17 -21.72 -1.21
N THR A 49 -4.27 -21.06 -1.57
CA THR A 49 -4.44 -20.45 -2.90
C THR A 49 -3.41 -19.34 -3.15
N ILE A 50 -3.17 -18.45 -2.18
CA ILE A 50 -2.14 -17.41 -2.30
C ILE A 50 -0.75 -18.05 -2.49
N ARG A 51 -0.39 -19.02 -1.64
CA ARG A 51 0.90 -19.71 -1.69
C ARG A 51 1.20 -20.34 -3.06
N ASN A 52 0.22 -21.03 -3.63
CA ASN A 52 0.40 -21.76 -4.89
C ASN A 52 0.31 -20.89 -6.15
N ASN A 53 -0.14 -19.63 -6.01
CA ASN A 53 -0.37 -18.73 -7.14
C ASN A 53 0.41 -17.42 -7.03
N ARG A 54 1.49 -17.37 -6.24
CA ARG A 54 2.34 -16.17 -6.06
C ARG A 54 2.79 -15.56 -7.38
N GLU A 55 3.22 -16.38 -8.34
CA GLU A 55 3.69 -15.90 -9.64
C GLU A 55 2.56 -15.24 -10.43
N TRP A 56 1.40 -15.90 -10.51
CA TRP A 56 0.22 -15.34 -11.14
C TRP A 56 -0.19 -14.01 -10.49
N ILE A 57 -0.20 -13.94 -9.16
CA ILE A 57 -0.51 -12.72 -8.39
C ILE A 57 0.49 -11.61 -8.73
N ASN A 58 1.79 -11.91 -8.77
CA ASN A 58 2.82 -10.93 -9.11
C ASN A 58 2.64 -10.38 -10.52
N ILE A 59 2.30 -11.23 -11.50
CA ILE A 59 2.00 -10.81 -12.87
C ILE A 59 0.77 -9.88 -12.89
N GLN A 60 -0.32 -10.27 -12.22
CA GLN A 60 -1.53 -9.45 -12.18
C GLN A 60 -1.28 -8.10 -11.47
N LEU A 61 -0.55 -8.11 -10.35
CA LEU A 61 -0.20 -6.90 -9.61
C LEU A 61 0.67 -5.98 -10.46
N LYS A 62 1.65 -6.52 -11.19
CA LYS A 62 2.51 -5.74 -12.09
C LYS A 62 1.73 -5.09 -13.23
N GLN A 63 0.70 -5.76 -13.75
CA GLN A 63 -0.15 -5.25 -14.84
C GLN A 63 -1.15 -4.20 -14.34
N ALA A 64 -1.84 -4.48 -13.24
CA ALA A 64 -2.92 -3.64 -12.73
C ALA A 64 -2.45 -2.51 -11.82
N GLY A 65 -1.28 -2.64 -11.18
CA GLY A 65 -0.77 -1.72 -10.17
C GLY A 65 -1.38 -1.91 -8.77
N ALA A 66 -2.60 -2.44 -8.67
CA ALA A 66 -3.23 -2.79 -7.40
C ALA A 66 -4.25 -3.93 -7.57
N LEU A 67 -4.31 -4.81 -6.57
CA LEU A 67 -5.28 -5.90 -6.46
C LEU A 67 -6.13 -5.71 -5.21
N LEU A 68 -7.45 -5.89 -5.34
CA LEU A 68 -8.38 -5.91 -4.22
C LEU A 68 -8.94 -7.32 -4.05
N PHE A 69 -8.52 -8.01 -3.00
CA PHE A 69 -9.10 -9.28 -2.56
C PHE A 69 -10.34 -8.98 -1.71
N ARG A 70 -11.52 -9.43 -2.14
CA ARG A 70 -12.80 -9.13 -1.47
C ARG A 70 -13.65 -10.38 -1.30
N GLY A 71 -14.23 -10.55 -0.11
CA GLY A 71 -15.12 -11.68 0.19
C GLY A 71 -14.41 -12.90 0.77
N PHE A 72 -13.12 -12.79 1.09
CA PHE A 72 -12.35 -13.86 1.75
C PHE A 72 -12.52 -13.79 3.28
N PRO A 73 -12.40 -14.93 3.99
CA PRO A 73 -12.68 -15.01 5.43
C PRO A 73 -11.49 -14.55 6.30
N ILE A 74 -10.99 -13.34 6.06
CA ILE A 74 -9.95 -12.68 6.85
C ILE A 74 -10.65 -11.75 7.85
N LYS A 75 -10.58 -12.03 9.15
CA LYS A 75 -11.38 -11.32 10.16
C LYS A 75 -10.56 -10.58 11.20
N THR A 76 -9.29 -10.92 11.35
CA THR A 76 -8.42 -10.40 12.40
C THR A 76 -7.04 -10.04 11.86
N ALA A 77 -6.29 -9.22 12.60
CA ALA A 77 -4.88 -8.99 12.34
C ALA A 77 -4.06 -10.30 12.24
N SER A 78 -4.39 -11.33 13.01
CA SER A 78 -3.72 -12.64 12.95
C SER A 78 -3.98 -13.38 11.64
N ASP A 79 -5.24 -13.38 11.18
CA ASP A 79 -5.59 -13.94 9.87
C ASP A 79 -4.87 -13.19 8.75
N PHE A 80 -4.83 -11.86 8.85
CA PHE A 80 -4.14 -11.03 7.87
C PHE A 80 -2.64 -11.25 7.89
N ASN A 81 -2.00 -11.39 9.06
CA ASN A 81 -0.58 -11.69 9.16
C ASN A 81 -0.26 -13.03 8.48
N GLN A 82 -1.08 -14.06 8.66
CA GLN A 82 -0.92 -15.33 7.93
C GLN A 82 -0.97 -15.10 6.40
N VAL A 83 -1.93 -14.30 5.90
CA VAL A 83 -2.00 -13.96 4.48
C VAL A 83 -0.75 -13.22 4.00
N VAL A 84 -0.23 -12.27 4.78
CA VAL A 84 1.01 -11.54 4.48
C VAL A 84 2.18 -12.51 4.31
N GLU A 85 2.35 -13.47 5.22
CA GLU A 85 3.39 -14.50 5.13
C GLU A 85 3.22 -15.37 3.87
N GLU A 86 1.98 -15.66 3.46
CA GLU A 86 1.72 -16.46 2.27
C GLU A 86 2.07 -15.77 0.96
N PHE A 87 2.20 -14.44 0.90
CA PHE A 87 2.73 -13.79 -0.31
C PHE A 87 4.22 -14.08 -0.53
N GLY A 88 4.96 -14.42 0.54
CA GLY A 88 6.39 -14.74 0.47
C GLY A 88 7.27 -13.53 0.10
N TRP A 89 6.78 -12.31 0.29
CA TRP A 89 7.56 -11.09 0.10
C TRP A 89 8.38 -10.78 1.37
N GLU A 90 9.56 -10.19 1.19
CA GLU A 90 10.40 -9.74 2.30
C GLU A 90 9.75 -8.54 3.01
N GLU A 91 9.90 -8.49 4.34
CA GLU A 91 9.46 -7.34 5.12
C GLU A 91 10.43 -6.18 4.89
N GLN A 92 9.89 -5.01 4.58
CA GLN A 92 10.66 -3.78 4.58
C GLN A 92 10.56 -3.12 5.96
N PRO A 93 11.67 -2.90 6.69
CA PRO A 93 11.65 -2.16 7.94
C PRO A 93 11.06 -0.76 7.73
N TYR A 94 10.13 -0.36 8.60
CA TYR A 94 9.54 0.96 8.53
C TYR A 94 10.48 2.01 9.14
N LEU A 95 11.04 2.87 8.28
CA LEU A 95 11.94 3.96 8.67
C LEU A 95 11.24 5.33 8.72
N GLY A 96 9.92 5.37 8.46
CA GLY A 96 9.15 6.59 8.40
C GLY A 96 8.99 7.28 9.76
N VAL A 97 8.66 8.58 9.70
CA VAL A 97 8.47 9.43 10.88
C VAL A 97 7.07 9.37 11.46
N ALA A 98 6.07 8.88 10.71
CA ALA A 98 4.73 8.73 11.25
C ALA A 98 4.67 7.53 12.20
N SER A 99 3.98 7.68 13.32
CA SER A 99 3.81 6.60 14.29
C SER A 99 3.07 5.39 13.70
N ARG A 100 3.51 4.21 14.16
CA ARG A 100 3.02 2.88 13.78
C ARG A 100 3.06 2.00 15.02
N THR A 101 1.93 1.41 15.35
CA THR A 101 1.83 0.41 16.42
C THR A 101 1.85 -0.97 15.80
N ARG A 102 2.79 -1.81 16.23
CA ARG A 102 2.85 -3.22 15.82
C ARG A 102 1.71 -3.98 16.50
N ILE A 103 0.87 -4.64 15.71
CA ILE A 103 -0.24 -5.45 16.22
C ILE A 103 0.19 -6.91 16.33
N GLU A 104 0.68 -7.50 15.23
CA GLU A 104 1.08 -8.90 15.18
C GLU A 104 2.01 -9.15 14.00
N GLY A 105 3.10 -9.90 14.19
CA GLY A 105 4.01 -10.26 13.09
C GLY A 105 4.47 -9.04 12.28
N ARG A 106 4.09 -8.97 11.01
CA ARG A 106 4.39 -7.87 10.07
C ARG A 106 3.23 -6.88 9.89
N VAL A 107 2.22 -6.95 10.76
CA VAL A 107 1.01 -6.12 10.71
C VAL A 107 1.14 -4.97 11.71
N TYR A 108 0.96 -3.76 11.18
CA TYR A 108 1.02 -2.51 11.93
C TYR A 108 -0.25 -1.69 11.67
N THR A 109 -0.58 -0.76 12.57
CA THR A 109 -1.60 0.26 12.29
C THR A 109 -1.17 1.12 11.09
N ALA A 110 -2.09 1.37 10.14
CA ALA A 110 -1.76 2.07 8.89
C ALA A 110 -1.74 3.61 9.03
N ASN A 111 -2.57 4.16 9.92
CA ASN A 111 -2.61 5.60 10.19
C ASN A 111 -3.01 5.85 11.65
N GLU A 112 -2.30 6.77 12.30
CA GLU A 112 -2.59 7.26 13.65
C GLU A 112 -2.89 8.77 13.65
N ALA A 113 -3.03 9.39 12.47
CA ALA A 113 -3.48 10.77 12.34
C ALA A 113 -4.96 10.93 12.75
N LEU A 114 -5.33 12.15 13.13
CA LEU A 114 -6.69 12.49 13.53
C LEU A 114 -7.71 12.20 12.42
N LEU A 115 -8.84 11.59 12.78
CA LEU A 115 -9.87 11.10 11.84
C LEU A 115 -10.43 12.14 10.85
N HIS A 116 -10.35 13.43 11.19
CA HIS A 116 -10.88 14.51 10.36
C HIS A 116 -9.84 15.11 9.40
N GLN A 117 -8.58 14.69 9.46
CA GLN A 117 -7.53 15.21 8.59
C GLN A 117 -7.35 14.31 7.36
N PRO A 118 -7.50 14.85 6.13
CA PRO A 118 -7.24 14.08 4.92
C PRO A 118 -5.74 13.83 4.77
N ILE A 119 -5.37 12.57 4.51
CA ILE A 119 -4.01 12.19 4.12
C ILE A 119 -3.85 12.50 2.63
N LYS A 120 -2.80 13.27 2.28
CA LYS A 120 -2.49 13.61 0.89
C LYS A 120 -1.93 12.40 0.15
N PHE A 121 -2.15 12.33 -1.17
CA PHE A 121 -1.50 11.33 -2.01
C PHE A 121 0.02 11.41 -1.92
N HIS A 122 0.65 10.26 -1.80
CA HIS A 122 2.10 10.09 -1.77
C HIS A 122 2.45 8.63 -2.12
N HIS A 123 3.72 8.37 -2.42
CA HIS A 123 4.28 7.03 -2.34
C HIS A 123 4.84 6.80 -0.93
N GLU A 124 4.62 5.61 -0.38
CA GLU A 124 5.09 5.24 0.96
C GLU A 124 6.61 5.40 1.03
N MET A 125 7.09 6.12 2.05
CA MET A 125 8.53 6.37 2.25
C MET A 125 9.27 6.95 1.03
N SER A 126 8.59 7.72 0.17
CA SER A 126 9.17 8.34 -1.05
C SER A 126 10.39 9.25 -0.87
N MET A 127 10.76 9.57 0.36
CA MET A 127 11.92 10.40 0.70
C MET A 127 13.11 9.60 1.23
N TYR A 128 12.99 8.27 1.29
CA TYR A 128 14.05 7.36 1.75
C TYR A 128 14.68 6.67 0.55
N GLU A 129 15.97 6.33 0.66
CA GLU A 129 16.70 5.58 -0.38
C GLU A 129 16.12 4.18 -0.56
N GLU A 130 15.80 3.53 0.56
CA GLU A 130 15.11 2.25 0.59
C GLU A 130 13.62 2.45 0.94
N PHE A 131 12.74 2.11 0.01
CA PHE A 131 11.30 2.24 0.16
C PHE A 131 10.59 0.93 -0.26
N PRO A 132 9.39 0.64 0.28
CA PRO A 132 8.72 -0.62 0.02
C PRO A 132 8.30 -0.73 -1.45
N SER A 133 8.57 -1.90 -2.06
CA SER A 133 8.13 -2.18 -3.44
C SER A 133 6.63 -2.48 -3.55
N LYS A 134 5.99 -2.84 -2.43
CA LYS A 134 4.57 -3.22 -2.32
C LYS A 134 4.06 -2.86 -0.94
N LEU A 135 2.76 -2.63 -0.84
CA LEU A 135 2.07 -2.37 0.41
C LEU A 135 0.77 -3.17 0.44
N LEU A 136 0.43 -3.74 1.59
CA LEU A 136 -0.83 -4.44 1.81
C LEU A 136 -1.66 -3.66 2.83
N PHE A 137 -2.95 -3.52 2.53
CA PHE A 137 -3.93 -2.95 3.45
C PHE A 137 -4.99 -3.98 3.80
N PHE A 138 -5.41 -3.98 5.07
CA PHE A 138 -6.50 -4.81 5.56
C PHE A 138 -7.48 -3.96 6.36
N CYS A 139 -8.76 -4.20 6.12
CA CYS A 139 -9.86 -3.55 6.81
C CYS A 139 -10.46 -4.56 7.79
N GLU A 140 -10.01 -4.53 9.05
CA GLU A 140 -10.60 -5.34 10.12
C GLU A 140 -11.99 -4.82 10.51
N ILE A 141 -12.12 -3.50 10.63
CA ILE A 141 -13.37 -2.82 10.97
C ILE A 141 -13.66 -1.77 9.89
N ALA A 142 -14.75 -1.96 9.16
CA ALA A 142 -15.18 -1.00 8.15
C ALA A 142 -15.68 0.29 8.81
N PRO A 143 -15.23 1.48 8.36
CA PRO A 143 -15.74 2.74 8.89
C PRO A 143 -17.23 2.92 8.55
N PRO A 144 -18.03 3.55 9.42
CA PRO A 144 -19.45 3.78 9.15
C PRO A 144 -19.68 4.77 7.99
N LYS A 145 -18.72 5.67 7.76
CA LYS A 145 -18.71 6.65 6.66
C LYS A 145 -17.28 7.15 6.44
N GLY A 146 -16.91 7.38 5.18
CA GLY A 146 -15.58 7.87 4.84
C GLY A 146 -14.49 6.84 5.16
N GLY A 147 -13.26 7.29 5.41
CA GLY A 147 -12.15 6.41 5.81
C GLY A 147 -11.64 5.49 4.70
N GLU A 148 -12.05 5.72 3.45
CA GLU A 148 -11.54 4.97 2.32
C GLU A 148 -10.06 5.29 2.07
N THR A 149 -9.27 4.25 1.81
CA THR A 149 -7.91 4.42 1.29
C THR A 149 -7.97 4.70 -0.20
N ALA A 150 -7.93 5.99 -0.56
CA ALA A 150 -7.89 6.40 -1.96
C ALA A 150 -6.56 6.00 -2.60
N ILE A 151 -6.63 5.37 -3.78
CA ILE A 151 -5.46 4.95 -4.56
C ILE A 151 -5.53 5.52 -5.98
N LEU A 152 -4.38 5.77 -6.59
CA LEU A 152 -4.26 6.23 -7.97
C LEU A 152 -3.01 5.64 -8.64
N LEU A 153 -2.98 5.69 -9.97
CA LEU A 153 -1.80 5.29 -10.75
C LEU A 153 -0.88 6.49 -10.93
N SER A 154 0.30 6.45 -10.31
CA SER A 154 1.26 7.56 -10.35
C SER A 154 1.68 7.92 -11.78
N TYR A 155 1.90 6.94 -12.65
CA TYR A 155 2.30 7.21 -14.03
C TYR A 155 1.21 7.94 -14.83
N LYS A 156 -0.07 7.71 -14.54
CA LYS A 156 -1.19 8.47 -15.14
C LYS A 156 -1.20 9.93 -14.68
N VAL A 157 -0.73 10.21 -13.47
CA VAL A 157 -0.52 11.59 -13.01
C VAL A 157 0.64 12.22 -13.77
N THR A 158 1.75 11.48 -13.94
CA THR A 158 2.90 11.94 -14.73
C THR A 158 2.51 12.26 -16.18
N GLU A 159 1.85 11.33 -16.89
CA GLU A 159 1.38 11.55 -18.27
C GLU A 159 0.53 12.84 -18.38
N ARG A 160 -0.40 13.07 -17.44
CA ARG A 160 -1.24 14.27 -17.42
C ARG A 160 -0.46 15.54 -17.08
N MET A 161 0.57 15.44 -16.25
CA MET A 161 1.43 16.58 -15.90
C MET A 161 2.35 16.95 -17.06
N GLU A 162 2.87 15.96 -17.80
CA GLU A 162 3.68 16.16 -19.00
C GLU A 162 2.86 16.82 -20.13
N ASP A 163 1.63 16.36 -20.33
CA ASP A 163 0.71 16.95 -21.31
C ASP A 163 0.33 18.39 -20.96
N LYS A 164 -0.06 18.63 -19.70
CA LYS A 164 -0.61 19.92 -19.27
C LYS A 164 0.44 20.97 -18.90
N TYR A 165 1.58 20.53 -18.38
CA TYR A 165 2.63 21.40 -17.82
C TYR A 165 4.05 20.93 -18.20
N PRO A 166 4.37 20.75 -19.50
CA PRO A 166 5.62 20.12 -19.94
C PRO A 166 6.87 20.86 -19.45
N GLU A 167 6.86 22.20 -19.46
CA GLU A 167 8.00 23.01 -19.01
C GLU A 167 8.24 22.90 -17.50
N LEU A 168 7.18 22.75 -16.70
CA LEU A 168 7.30 22.51 -15.26
C LEU A 168 7.92 21.14 -15.00
N VAL A 169 7.45 20.10 -15.70
CA VAL A 169 7.99 18.75 -15.57
C VAL A 169 9.48 18.73 -15.91
N ARG A 170 9.89 19.32 -17.04
CA ARG A 170 11.32 19.43 -17.41
C ARG A 170 12.16 20.15 -16.36
N LYS A 171 11.62 21.21 -15.75
CA LYS A 171 12.31 21.93 -14.68
C LYS A 171 12.49 21.05 -13.44
N ILE A 172 11.47 20.26 -13.08
CA ILE A 172 11.52 19.33 -11.95
C ILE A 172 12.50 18.18 -12.24
N GLU A 173 12.48 17.61 -13.44
CA GLU A 173 13.42 16.54 -13.83
C GLU A 173 14.89 17.01 -13.77
N LYS A 174 15.16 18.23 -14.23
CA LYS A 174 16.51 18.80 -14.23
C LYS A 174 16.96 19.27 -12.84
N GLY A 175 16.04 19.85 -12.06
CA GLY A 175 16.38 20.58 -10.83
C GLY A 175 16.04 19.84 -9.53
N GLY A 176 15.26 18.77 -9.60
CA GLY A 176 14.69 18.11 -8.43
C GLY A 176 13.69 18.99 -7.66
N LEU A 177 13.38 18.55 -6.44
CA LEU A 177 12.52 19.28 -5.50
C LEU A 177 13.24 19.43 -4.17
N LEU A 178 13.05 20.60 -3.53
CA LEU A 178 13.52 20.87 -2.17
C LEU A 178 12.32 20.87 -1.24
N ARG A 179 12.33 19.96 -0.26
CA ARG A 179 11.29 19.87 0.77
C ARG A 179 11.92 20.16 2.14
N PRO A 180 11.77 21.37 2.69
CA PRO A 180 12.19 21.61 4.06
C PRO A 180 11.31 20.77 5.00
N SER A 181 11.94 20.10 5.97
CA SER A 181 11.27 19.38 7.04
C SER A 181 11.75 19.95 8.38
N ILE A 182 10.82 20.20 9.29
CA ILE A 182 11.11 20.67 10.65
C ILE A 182 10.65 19.56 11.58
N HIS A 183 11.59 18.96 12.30
CA HIS A 183 11.30 17.94 13.30
C HIS A 183 11.36 18.59 14.70
N PRO A 184 10.29 18.48 15.51
CA PRO A 184 10.34 18.93 16.90
C PRO A 184 11.36 18.08 17.68
N GLN A 185 11.80 18.55 18.84
CA GLN A 185 12.76 17.81 19.65
C GLN A 185 12.16 16.52 20.23
N ALA A 186 11.07 16.67 20.95
CA ALA A 186 10.33 15.56 21.53
C ALA A 186 9.06 15.25 20.72
N ASP A 187 8.50 14.07 20.96
CA ASP A 187 7.17 13.69 20.46
C ASP A 187 6.09 14.57 21.09
N ASP A 188 5.08 14.92 20.29
CA ASP A 188 3.89 15.66 20.72
C ASP A 188 2.67 14.73 20.56
N PRO A 189 1.90 14.42 21.63
CA PRO A 189 0.72 13.58 21.53
C PRO A 189 -0.36 14.09 20.56
N GLU A 190 -0.38 15.39 20.26
CA GLU A 190 -1.31 15.98 19.27
C GLU A 190 -0.78 15.86 17.82
N ASN A 191 0.48 15.44 17.65
CA ASN A 191 1.14 15.31 16.38
C ASN A 191 1.58 13.85 16.11
N TYR A 192 1.14 13.28 15.00
CA TYR A 192 1.50 11.92 14.62
C TYR A 192 2.91 11.79 14.01
N ILE A 193 3.65 12.91 13.89
CA ILE A 193 5.06 12.95 13.44
C ILE A 193 5.97 12.89 14.66
N LYS A 194 6.88 11.91 14.68
CA LYS A 194 7.90 11.76 15.72
C LYS A 194 8.86 12.95 15.77
N GLY A 195 9.28 13.31 16.98
CA GLY A 195 10.39 14.20 17.24
C GLY A 195 11.73 13.59 16.80
N TRP A 196 12.75 14.43 16.61
CA TRP A 196 14.04 13.97 16.12
C TRP A 196 14.74 13.04 17.12
N GLU A 197 14.54 13.22 18.43
CA GLU A 197 15.15 12.34 19.43
C GLU A 197 14.67 10.90 19.29
N THR A 198 13.36 10.71 19.13
CA THR A 198 12.74 9.40 18.91
C THR A 198 13.08 8.85 17.51
N HIS A 199 13.11 9.72 16.50
CA HIS A 199 13.40 9.32 15.12
C HIS A 199 14.84 8.80 14.93
N TYR A 200 15.83 9.53 15.47
CA TYR A 200 17.25 9.18 15.38
C TYR A 200 17.75 8.36 16.55
N ASN A 201 16.88 8.06 17.53
CA ASN A 201 17.19 7.30 18.73
C ASN A 201 18.40 7.85 19.51
N THR A 202 18.48 9.17 19.64
CA THR A 202 19.55 9.86 20.38
C THR A 202 19.02 11.16 20.99
N LYS A 203 19.70 11.65 22.04
CA LYS A 203 19.45 12.96 22.66
C LYS A 203 20.52 13.99 22.31
N GLU A 204 21.58 13.58 21.64
CA GLU A 204 22.70 14.44 21.26
C GLU A 204 22.47 14.97 19.83
N LYS A 205 22.46 16.29 19.67
CA LYS A 205 22.16 16.92 18.37
C LYS A 205 23.23 16.58 17.32
N GLU A 206 24.47 16.52 17.75
CA GLU A 206 25.62 16.20 16.89
C GLU A 206 25.56 14.77 16.38
N GLU A 207 24.97 13.83 17.14
CA GLU A 207 24.75 12.46 16.70
C GLU A 207 23.59 12.38 15.71
N ALA A 208 22.48 13.09 15.97
CA ALA A 208 21.33 13.13 15.06
C ALA A 208 21.62 13.78 13.70
N GLN A 209 22.67 14.59 13.60
CA GLN A 209 23.09 15.28 12.37
C GLN A 209 24.08 14.50 11.52
N ARG A 210 24.61 13.38 12.01
CA ARG A 210 25.54 12.52 11.27
C ARG A 210 24.80 11.53 10.38
#